data_AF-A0A3D1G628-F1
#
_entry.id   AF-A0A3D1G628-F1
#
_cell.length_a   1.000
_cell.length_b   1.000
_cell.length_c   1.000
_cell.angle_alpha   90.00
_cell.angle_beta   90.00
_cell.angle_gamma   90.00
#
_symmetry.space_group_name_H-M   'P 1'
#
loop_
_entity.id
_entity.type
_entity.pdbx_description
1 polymer ?
#
loop_
_entity_poly.entity_id
_entity_poly.type
_entity_poly.pdbx_seq_one_letter_code
_entity_poly.pdbx_strand_id
1 'polypeptide(L)' 'MAEIVDVIGRQILDSRGNPTVEVDVMLEDGSFGRAAVPSGASTGAYEAVERRDGGTGWNGKGVSAAIESVNTEIFA' A
#
# COMPACT_ATOMS: atom_id res chain seq x y z
N MET A 1 8.72 21.68 11.37
CA MET A 1 9.15 21.60 9.95
C MET A 1 8.33 20.47 9.32
N ALA A 2 8.22 20.39 7.98
CA ALA A 2 7.42 19.33 7.34
C ALA A 2 8.28 18.07 7.04
N GLU A 3 9.04 17.59 8.03
CA GLU A 3 9.84 16.37 7.91
C GLU A 3 8.97 15.15 8.19
N ILE A 4 9.10 14.10 7.37
CA ILE A 4 8.41 12.83 7.56
C ILE A 4 9.18 12.02 8.61
N VAL A 5 8.51 11.65 9.70
CA VAL A 5 9.13 10.94 10.84
C VAL A 5 8.66 9.50 10.98
N ASP A 6 7.57 9.12 10.33
CA ASP A 6 7.08 7.74 10.31
C ASP A 6 6.24 7.46 9.07
N VAL A 7 6.35 6.24 8.54
CA VAL A 7 5.52 5.73 7.44
C VAL A 7 5.19 4.26 7.71
N ILE A 8 3.90 3.95 7.83
CA ILE A 8 3.42 2.60 8.17
C ILE A 8 2.39 2.13 7.15
N GLY A 9 2.75 1.10 6.38
CA GLY A 9 1.89 0.36 5.48
C GLY A 9 1.18 -0.82 6.14
N ARG A 10 -0.05 -1.10 5.71
CA ARG A 10 -0.85 -2.26 6.14
C ARG A 10 -1.79 -2.76 5.05
N GLN A 11 -2.28 -3.99 5.22
CA GLN A 11 -3.30 -4.58 4.36
C GLN A 11 -4.68 -4.23 4.87
N ILE A 12 -5.52 -3.70 3.99
CA ILE A 12 -6.96 -3.52 4.21
C ILE A 12 -7.75 -4.19 3.09
N LEU A 13 -9.08 -4.13 3.14
CA LEU A 13 -9.95 -4.62 2.05
C LEU A 13 -10.58 -3.45 1.29
N ASP A 14 -10.59 -3.56 -0.04
CA ASP A 14 -11.30 -2.64 -0.92
C ASP A 14 -12.83 -2.86 -0.90
N SER A 15 -13.56 -2.03 -1.64
CA SER A 15 -15.03 -2.12 -1.75
C SER A 15 -15.55 -3.41 -2.40
N ARG A 16 -14.67 -4.20 -3.03
CA ARG A 16 -14.94 -5.50 -3.65
C ARG A 16 -14.43 -6.67 -2.80
N GLY A 17 -13.92 -6.41 -1.60
CA GLY A 17 -13.36 -7.41 -0.69
C GLY A 17 -11.99 -7.96 -1.08
N ASN A 18 -11.27 -7.32 -2.01
CA ASN A 18 -9.89 -7.71 -2.31
C ASN A 18 -8.90 -6.95 -1.41
N PRO A 19 -7.77 -7.57 -1.07
CA PRO A 19 -6.70 -6.85 -0.37
C PRO A 19 -6.25 -5.59 -1.13
N THR A 20 -5.93 -4.53 -0.41
CA THR A 20 -5.22 -3.35 -0.92
C THR A 20 -4.36 -2.73 0.18
N VAL A 21 -3.52 -1.77 -0.20
CA VAL A 21 -2.58 -1.10 0.70
C VAL A 21 -3.20 0.18 1.26
N GLU A 22 -3.08 0.36 2.57
CA GLU A 22 -3.27 1.64 3.28
C GLU A 22 -1.94 2.06 3.91
N VAL A 23 -1.62 3.34 3.83
CA VAL A 23 -0.40 3.92 4.41
C VAL A 23 -0.76 5.10 5.30
N ASP A 24 -0.16 5.09 6.49
CA ASP A 24 -0.10 6.22 7.41
C ASP A 24 1.24 6.94 7.26
N VAL A 25 1.22 8.28 7.28
CA VAL A 25 2.41 9.13 7.30
C VAL A 25 2.28 10.12 8.45
N MET A 26 3.32 10.21 9.28
CA MET A 26 3.42 11.17 10.38
C MET A 26 4.54 12.17 10.10
N LEU A 27 4.28 13.46 10.36
CA LEU A 27 5.29 14.51 10.31
C LEU A 27 5.76 14.91 11.72
N GLU A 28 6.94 15.53 11.79
CA GLU A 28 7.54 16.00 13.05
C GLU A 28 6.63 16.98 13.81
N ASP A 29 5.86 17.80 13.10
CA ASP A 29 4.93 18.76 13.70
C ASP A 29 3.60 18.14 14.20
N GLY A 30 3.46 16.82 14.09
CA GLY A 30 2.28 16.05 14.50
C GLY A 30 1.19 15.97 13.42
N SER A 31 1.39 16.56 12.25
CA SER A 31 0.49 16.39 11.11
C SER A 31 0.44 14.93 10.67
N PHE A 32 -0.78 14.44 10.40
CA PHE A 32 -1.04 13.03 10.07
C PHE A 32 -1.81 12.91 8.75
N GLY A 33 -1.36 12.01 7.89
CA GLY A 33 -2.04 11.64 6.66
C GLY A 33 -2.26 10.13 6.57
N ARG A 34 -3.45 9.72 6.11
CA ARG A 34 -3.79 8.33 5.80
C ARG A 34 -4.37 8.24 4.41
N ALA A 35 -3.89 7.29 3.61
CA ALA A 35 -4.42 7.02 2.29
C ALA A 35 -4.53 5.53 2.02
N ALA A 36 -5.69 5.13 1.50
CA ALA A 36 -5.93 3.80 0.95
C ALA A 36 -5.91 3.88 -0.58
N VAL A 37 -5.19 2.97 -1.24
CA VAL A 37 -5.07 2.96 -2.71
C VAL A 37 -6.18 2.09 -3.30
N PRO A 38 -6.91 2.55 -4.35
CA PRO A 38 -7.88 1.70 -5.03
C PRO A 38 -7.18 0.56 -5.79
N SER A 39 -7.83 -0.60 -5.85
CA SER A 39 -7.33 -1.72 -6.65
C SER A 39 -7.58 -1.50 -8.15
N GLY A 40 -6.54 -1.67 -8.96
CA GLY A 40 -6.65 -1.59 -10.40
C GLY A 40 -7.55 -2.69 -10.98
N ALA A 41 -8.33 -2.36 -12.00
CA ALA A 41 -9.00 -3.36 -12.84
C ALA A 41 -8.44 -3.39 -14.27
N SER A 42 -7.75 -2.32 -14.68
CA SER A 42 -7.11 -2.22 -15.98
C SER A 42 -5.85 -3.09 -16.05
N THR A 43 -5.59 -3.64 -17.23
CA THR A 43 -4.45 -4.51 -17.53
C THR A 43 -3.62 -3.96 -18.68
N GLY A 44 -3.64 -2.64 -18.88
CA GLY A 44 -2.89 -1.98 -19.94
C GLY A 44 -1.38 -2.26 -19.82
N ALA A 45 -0.75 -2.68 -20.91
CA ALA A 45 0.67 -3.08 -20.92
C ALA A 45 1.65 -1.93 -20.61
N TYR A 46 1.18 -0.67 -20.63
CA TYR A 46 1.98 0.53 -20.40
C TYR A 46 1.54 1.30 -19.15
N GLU A 47 0.71 0.69 -18.30
CA GLU A 47 0.29 1.27 -17.03
C GLU A 47 1.27 0.90 -15.91
N ALA A 48 1.29 1.70 -14.84
CA ALA A 48 1.94 1.29 -13.60
C ALA A 48 1.16 0.10 -13.02
N VAL A 49 1.86 -1.00 -12.75
CA VAL A 49 1.25 -2.25 -12.30
C VAL A 49 1.39 -2.39 -10.79
N GLU A 50 0.29 -2.68 -10.11
CA GLU A 50 0.28 -2.97 -8.68
C GLU A 50 1.03 -4.27 -8.36
N ARG A 51 1.74 -4.29 -7.22
CA ARG A 51 2.45 -5.47 -6.75
C ARG A 51 1.49 -6.39 -5.98
N ARG A 52 1.21 -7.56 -6.56
CA ARG A 52 0.39 -8.62 -5.95
C ARG A 52 1.26 -9.80 -5.55
N ASP A 53 0.90 -10.48 -4.47
CA ASP A 53 1.68 -11.59 -3.91
C ASP A 53 1.61 -12.85 -4.79
N GLY A 54 0.51 -13.04 -5.53
CA GLY A 54 0.23 -14.32 -6.18
C GLY A 54 -0.02 -15.45 -5.17
N GLY A 55 0.08 -16.70 -5.64
CA GLY A 55 -0.15 -17.87 -4.80
C GLY A 55 -1.63 -18.11 -4.43
N THR A 56 -1.87 -18.81 -3.32
CA THR A 56 -3.21 -19.30 -2.93
C THR A 56 -3.96 -18.34 -2.00
N GLY A 57 -3.26 -17.53 -1.22
CA GLY A 57 -3.87 -16.53 -0.32
C GLY A 57 -4.64 -15.48 -1.11
N TRP A 58 -5.88 -15.19 -0.71
CA TRP A 58 -6.74 -14.20 -1.36
C TRP A 58 -6.89 -14.40 -2.88
N ASN A 59 -6.84 -15.65 -3.36
CA ASN A 59 -6.81 -15.96 -4.80
C ASN A 59 -5.67 -15.25 -5.55
N GLY A 60 -4.52 -15.13 -4.91
CA GLY A 60 -3.32 -14.47 -5.45
C GLY A 60 -3.32 -12.94 -5.32
N LYS A 61 -4.33 -12.34 -4.71
CA LYS A 61 -4.50 -10.88 -4.63
C LYS A 61 -3.92 -10.25 -3.37
N GLY A 62 -3.20 -11.02 -2.55
CA GLY A 62 -2.48 -10.48 -1.38
C GLY A 62 -1.54 -9.34 -1.76
N VAL A 63 -1.24 -8.47 -0.80
CA VAL A 63 -0.36 -7.30 -0.99
C VAL A 63 0.74 -7.20 0.08
N SER A 64 1.09 -8.33 0.71
CA SER A 64 2.12 -8.37 1.75
C SER A 64 3.48 -7.88 1.25
N ALA A 65 3.87 -8.23 0.02
CA ALA A 65 5.12 -7.79 -0.57
C ALA A 65 5.12 -6.28 -0.87
N ALA A 66 3.96 -5.69 -1.18
CA ALA A 66 3.83 -4.24 -1.35
C ALA A 66 3.96 -3.51 0.00
N ILE A 67 3.36 -4.05 1.06
CA ILE A 67 3.45 -3.52 2.42
C ILE A 67 4.88 -3.60 2.95
N GLU A 68 5.59 -4.69 2.66
CA GLU A 68 7.01 -4.84 3.02
C GLU A 68 7.85 -3.73 2.38
N SER A 69 7.66 -3.42 1.10
CA SER A 69 8.34 -2.29 0.44
C SER A 69 8.05 -0.95 1.13
N VAL A 70 6.81 -0.71 1.58
CA VAL A 70 6.48 0.52 2.33
C VAL A 70 7.25 0.59 3.65
N ASN A 71 7.23 -0.50 4.41
CA ASN A 71 7.78 -0.54 5.76
C ASN A 71 9.31 -0.72 5.79
N THR A 72 9.94 -0.91 4.63
CA THR A 72 11.39 -1.10 4.50
C THR A 72 11.94 -0.14 3.45
N GLU A 73 11.96 -0.50 2.18
CA GLU A 73 12.62 0.25 1.09
C GLU A 73 12.19 1.72 0.95
N ILE A 74 10.92 2.05 1.20
CA ILE A 74 10.39 3.42 0.99
C ILE A 74 10.66 4.33 2.17
N PHE A 75 10.55 3.83 3.40
CA PHE A 75 10.72 4.63 4.61
C PHE A 75 12.15 4.62 5.15
N ALA A 76 12.94 3.58 4.86
CA ALA A 76 14.26 3.34 5.44
C ALA A 76 15.25 4.51 5.33
#